data_AF-A0A1U7NW65-F1
#
_entry.id   AF-A0A1U7NW65-F1
#
_cell.length_a   1.000
_cell.length_b   1.000
_cell.length_c   1.000
_cell.angle_alpha   90.00
_cell.angle_beta   90.00
_cell.angle_gamma   90.00
#
_symmetry.space_group_name_H-M   'P 1'
#
loop_
_entity.id
_entity.type
_entity.pdbx_description
1 polymer ?
#
loop_
_entity_poly.entity_id
_entity_poly.type
_entity_poly.pdbx_seq_one_letter_code
_entity_poly.pdbx_strand_id
1 'polypeptide(L)'
;MPTPSSRDEYKKNLLLNIYQLVQATLTDDDSIHPTRVAQSIHSDTREYFNAERWKPSPVYEGIQTRIPTGEVLTLHIRMWQAETPEDEQRCQQWVTGKVVKIESLYRPDDGARFGLVPTGKRNPRSFQYRAVVSSSLKVWRGKLTPQQAQAREPFYHHETIPPVQSPQEASA
;
A
#
# COMPACT_ATOMS: atom_id res chain seq x y z
N MET A 1 -6.82 -3.25 -22.39
CA MET A 1 -6.84 -4.35 -21.41
C MET A 1 -6.47 -3.74 -20.06
N PRO A 2 -7.23 -4.01 -18.98
CA PRO A 2 -6.81 -3.63 -17.63
C PRO A 2 -5.48 -4.33 -17.29
N THR A 3 -4.61 -3.64 -16.54
CA THR A 3 -3.35 -4.21 -16.06
C THR A 3 -3.64 -5.38 -15.10
N PRO A 4 -3.00 -6.55 -15.26
CA PRO A 4 -3.20 -7.66 -14.34
C PRO A 4 -2.87 -7.30 -12.89
N SER A 5 -3.70 -7.77 -11.98
CA SER A 5 -3.65 -7.47 -10.55
C SER A 5 -3.12 -8.65 -9.73
N SER A 6 -3.18 -9.88 -10.26
CA SER A 6 -2.72 -11.10 -9.59
C SER A 6 -1.73 -11.92 -10.42
N ARG A 7 -0.96 -12.79 -9.75
CA ARG A 7 -0.01 -13.69 -10.42
C ARG A 7 -0.71 -14.64 -11.41
N ASP A 8 -1.90 -15.10 -11.07
CA ASP A 8 -2.71 -15.95 -11.95
C ASP A 8 -3.24 -15.20 -13.17
N GLU A 9 -3.61 -13.92 -13.02
CA GLU A 9 -3.98 -13.07 -14.16
C GLU A 9 -2.79 -12.85 -15.10
N TYR A 10 -1.59 -12.59 -14.57
CA TYR A 10 -0.37 -12.52 -15.37
C TYR A 10 -0.09 -13.84 -16.11
N LYS A 11 -0.24 -14.98 -15.43
CA LYS A 11 -0.08 -16.30 -16.06
C LYS A 11 -1.08 -16.51 -17.21
N LYS A 12 -2.36 -16.19 -16.98
CA LYS A 12 -3.41 -16.31 -18.00
C LYS A 12 -3.13 -15.41 -19.20
N ASN A 13 -2.73 -14.16 -18.97
CA ASN A 13 -2.39 -13.22 -20.03
C ASN A 13 -1.15 -13.66 -20.83
N LEU A 14 -0.11 -14.16 -20.15
CA LEU A 14 1.07 -14.73 -20.82
C LEU A 14 0.68 -15.87 -21.75
N LEU A 15 -0.09 -16.84 -21.25
CA LEU A 15 -0.54 -17.98 -22.05
C LEU A 15 -1.40 -17.54 -23.25
N LEU A 16 -2.30 -16.57 -23.05
CA LEU A 16 -3.13 -16.02 -24.12
C LEU A 16 -2.31 -15.30 -25.18
N ASN A 17 -1.36 -14.44 -24.77
CA ASN A 17 -0.51 -13.70 -25.70
C ASN A 17 0.42 -14.64 -26.48
N ILE A 18 0.97 -15.68 -25.83
CA ILE A 18 1.77 -16.72 -26.50
C ILE A 18 0.89 -17.46 -27.52
N TYR A 19 -0.33 -17.85 -27.14
CA TYR A 19 -1.27 -18.51 -28.05
C TYR A 19 -1.57 -17.63 -29.27
N GLN A 20 -1.88 -16.34 -29.07
CA GLN A 20 -2.13 -15.39 -30.15
C GLN A 20 -0.93 -15.24 -31.09
N LEU A 21 0.28 -15.18 -30.53
CA LEU A 21 1.51 -15.10 -31.33
C LEU A 21 1.72 -16.37 -32.15
N VAL A 22 1.51 -17.55 -31.57
CA VAL A 22 1.63 -18.83 -32.28
C VAL A 22 0.59 -18.93 -33.39
N GLN A 23 -0.67 -18.52 -33.14
CA GLN A 23 -1.70 -18.51 -34.17
C GLN A 23 -1.33 -17.57 -35.31
N ALA A 24 -0.92 -16.34 -35.02
CA ALA A 24 -0.50 -15.36 -36.04
C ALA A 24 0.59 -15.94 -36.97
N THR A 25 1.61 -16.59 -36.39
CA THR A 25 2.69 -17.22 -37.16
C THR A 25 2.21 -18.41 -37.99
N LEU A 26 1.26 -19.20 -37.49
CA LEU A 26 0.73 -20.38 -38.20
C LEU A 26 -0.21 -20.01 -39.34
N THR A 27 -0.95 -18.90 -39.20
CA THR A 27 -1.96 -18.47 -40.18
C THR A 27 -1.46 -17.36 -41.10
N ASP A 28 -0.21 -16.91 -40.94
CA ASP A 28 0.38 -15.76 -41.65
C ASP A 28 -0.52 -14.51 -41.55
N ASP A 29 -1.12 -14.33 -40.37
CA ASP A 29 -2.11 -13.28 -40.12
C ASP A 29 -1.45 -12.02 -39.56
N ASP A 30 -1.16 -11.08 -40.47
CA ASP A 30 -0.56 -9.77 -40.16
C ASP A 30 -1.50 -8.81 -39.39
N SER A 31 -2.78 -9.17 -39.19
CA SER A 31 -3.71 -8.34 -38.40
C SER A 31 -3.37 -8.34 -36.90
N ILE A 32 -2.62 -9.33 -36.44
CA ILE A 32 -2.08 -9.40 -35.08
C ILE A 32 -0.74 -8.66 -35.08
N HIS A 33 -0.69 -7.45 -34.52
CA HIS A 33 0.56 -6.68 -34.39
C HIS A 33 1.61 -7.44 -33.55
N PRO A 34 2.58 -8.14 -34.15
CA PRO A 34 3.41 -9.13 -33.43
C PRO A 34 4.30 -8.44 -32.40
N THR A 35 4.73 -7.21 -32.70
CA THR A 35 5.51 -6.35 -31.81
C THR A 35 4.76 -6.01 -30.53
N ARG A 36 3.46 -5.73 -30.61
CA ARG A 36 2.64 -5.38 -29.43
C ARG A 36 2.44 -6.59 -28.53
N VAL A 37 2.19 -7.76 -29.13
CA VAL A 37 2.05 -9.02 -28.41
C VAL A 37 3.37 -9.39 -27.74
N ALA A 38 4.49 -9.29 -28.45
CA ALA A 38 5.83 -9.53 -27.90
C ALA A 38 6.17 -8.58 -26.73
N GLN A 39 5.85 -7.28 -26.86
CA GLN A 39 6.01 -6.30 -25.77
C GLN A 39 5.16 -6.66 -24.55
N SER A 40 3.91 -7.11 -24.75
CA SER A 40 3.06 -7.56 -23.65
C SER A 40 3.63 -8.80 -22.97
N ILE A 41 4.10 -9.81 -23.73
CA ILE A 41 4.74 -11.01 -23.18
C ILE A 41 5.97 -10.62 -22.35
N HIS A 42 6.82 -9.73 -22.87
CA HIS A 42 8.00 -9.27 -22.15
C HIS A 42 7.64 -8.59 -20.83
N SER A 43 6.70 -7.64 -20.87
CA SER A 43 6.22 -6.93 -19.68
C SER A 43 5.62 -7.89 -18.66
N ASP A 44 4.69 -8.74 -19.09
CA ASP A 44 3.98 -9.68 -18.21
C ASP A 44 4.94 -10.73 -17.63
N THR A 45 5.97 -11.15 -18.37
CA THR A 45 7.00 -12.08 -17.88
C THR A 45 7.82 -11.42 -16.77
N ARG A 46 8.24 -10.16 -16.98
CA ARG A 46 8.98 -9.39 -15.98
C ARG A 46 8.18 -9.27 -14.69
N GLU A 47 6.90 -8.94 -14.78
CA GLU A 47 6.04 -8.81 -13.60
C GLU A 47 5.73 -10.17 -12.95
N TYR A 48 5.49 -11.22 -13.73
CA TYR A 48 5.21 -12.56 -13.23
C TYR A 48 6.38 -13.16 -12.43
N PHE A 49 7.62 -12.92 -12.85
CA PHE A 49 8.82 -13.38 -12.15
C PHE A 49 9.38 -12.39 -11.14
N ASN A 50 8.78 -11.21 -10.98
CA ASN A 50 9.20 -10.24 -9.98
C ASN A 50 8.88 -10.77 -8.56
N ALA A 51 9.86 -11.35 -7.87
CA ALA A 51 9.70 -11.83 -6.48
C ALA A 51 9.26 -10.68 -5.56
N GLU A 52 9.86 -9.51 -5.77
CA GLU A 52 9.45 -8.23 -5.19
C GLU A 52 8.14 -7.70 -5.78
N ARG A 53 7.28 -8.48 -6.46
CA ARG A 53 5.85 -8.17 -6.67
C ARG A 53 4.92 -9.16 -5.99
N TRP A 54 5.42 -10.29 -5.48
CA TRP A 54 4.60 -11.34 -4.87
C TRP A 54 4.79 -11.59 -3.35
N LYS A 55 5.80 -10.99 -2.69
CA LYS A 55 5.87 -10.90 -1.23
C LYS A 55 4.54 -10.45 -0.57
N PRO A 56 4.15 -11.06 0.56
CA PRO A 56 2.99 -10.59 1.31
C PRO A 56 3.12 -9.12 1.72
N SER A 57 2.00 -8.40 1.76
CA SER A 57 1.91 -7.05 2.33
C SER A 57 0.88 -7.06 3.46
N PRO A 58 1.17 -7.78 4.57
CA PRO A 58 0.19 -8.04 5.63
C PRO A 58 -0.32 -6.75 6.29
N VAL A 59 0.49 -5.70 6.37
CA VAL A 59 0.05 -4.41 6.93
C VAL A 59 -0.95 -3.76 5.98
N TYR A 60 -0.64 -3.67 4.69
CA TYR A 60 -1.57 -3.19 3.67
C TYR A 60 -2.89 -3.97 3.68
N GLU A 61 -2.82 -5.30 3.60
CA GLU A 61 -3.99 -6.19 3.58
C GLU A 61 -4.83 -6.05 4.86
N GLY A 62 -4.17 -5.94 6.01
CA GLY A 62 -4.82 -5.70 7.30
C GLY A 62 -5.53 -4.34 7.37
N ILE A 63 -4.91 -3.29 6.84
CA ILE A 63 -5.51 -1.95 6.74
C ILE A 63 -6.74 -1.99 5.80
N GLN A 64 -6.57 -2.54 4.60
CA GLN A 64 -7.62 -2.58 3.58
C GLN A 64 -8.87 -3.33 4.06
N THR A 65 -8.69 -4.39 4.85
CA THR A 65 -9.79 -5.21 5.37
C THR A 65 -10.55 -4.55 6.52
N ARG A 66 -9.86 -3.77 7.37
CA ARG A 66 -10.41 -3.27 8.64
C ARG A 66 -10.85 -1.82 8.60
N ILE A 67 -10.24 -1.00 7.75
CA ILE A 67 -10.53 0.44 7.67
C ILE A 67 -11.59 0.68 6.60
N PRO A 68 -12.79 1.16 6.96
CA PRO A 68 -13.85 1.39 6.00
C PRO A 68 -13.53 2.57 5.08
N THR A 69 -13.72 2.38 3.78
CA THR A 69 -13.79 3.48 2.81
C THR A 69 -15.19 4.08 2.81
N GLY A 70 -15.32 5.35 2.43
CA GLY A 70 -16.58 6.09 2.43
C GLY A 70 -16.96 6.72 3.78
N GLU A 71 -16.31 6.36 4.88
CA GLU A 71 -16.55 6.95 6.19
C GLU A 71 -15.64 8.15 6.46
N VAL A 72 -16.12 9.06 7.32
CA VAL A 72 -15.28 10.14 7.87
C VAL A 72 -14.47 9.57 9.03
N LEU A 73 -13.15 9.62 8.90
CA LEU A 73 -12.20 9.09 9.86
C LEU A 73 -11.19 10.17 10.26
N THR A 74 -10.64 10.04 11.46
CA THR A 74 -9.47 10.77 11.93
C THR A 74 -8.27 9.83 11.90
N LEU A 75 -7.22 10.20 11.20
CA LEU A 75 -5.96 9.46 11.10
C LEU A 75 -4.89 10.24 11.84
N HIS A 76 -4.10 9.51 12.63
CA HIS A 76 -2.82 9.94 13.17
C HIS A 76 -1.74 9.04 12.58
N ILE A 77 -0.85 9.64 11.81
CA ILE A 77 0.25 8.94 11.15
C ILE A 77 1.53 9.47 11.78
N ARG A 78 2.26 8.63 12.50
CA ARG A 78 3.62 8.90 12.94
C ARG A 78 4.58 8.20 12.00
N MET A 79 5.43 8.98 11.34
CA MET A 79 6.40 8.51 10.36
C MET A 79 7.67 7.98 11.02
N TRP A 80 8.12 8.61 12.11
CA TRP A 80 9.24 8.17 12.95
C TRP A 80 9.07 8.67 14.40
N GLN A 81 9.84 8.14 15.34
CA GLN A 81 9.89 8.64 16.72
C GLN A 81 10.67 9.96 16.77
N ALA A 82 10.09 10.99 17.40
CA ALA A 82 10.79 12.25 17.59
C ALA A 82 11.95 12.06 18.59
N GLU A 83 13.12 12.59 18.22
CA GLU A 83 14.30 12.64 19.11
C GLU A 83 14.32 13.93 19.94
N THR A 84 13.66 14.97 19.44
CA THR A 84 13.56 16.29 20.08
C THR A 84 12.09 16.74 20.15
N PRO A 85 11.70 17.57 21.14
CA PRO A 85 10.37 18.16 21.20
C PRO A 85 10.01 18.96 19.93
N GLU A 86 11.01 19.59 19.30
CA GLU A 86 10.84 20.37 18.08
C GLU A 86 10.47 19.49 16.87
N ASP A 87 10.92 18.24 16.85
CA ASP A 87 10.62 17.29 15.77
C ASP A 87 9.25 16.62 15.90
N GLU A 88 8.58 16.73 17.05
CA GLU A 88 7.27 16.09 17.28
C GLU A 88 6.22 16.49 16.25
N GLN A 89 6.21 17.76 15.81
CA GLN A 89 5.25 18.20 14.78
C GLN A 89 5.62 17.72 13.38
N ARG A 90 6.92 17.50 13.12
CA ARG A 90 7.42 17.08 11.80
C ARG A 90 7.25 15.59 11.57
N CYS A 91 7.35 14.79 12.63
CA CYS A 91 7.29 13.33 12.54
C CYS A 91 5.86 12.78 12.50
N GLN A 92 4.84 13.60 12.74
CA GLN A 92 3.45 13.16 12.79
C GLN A 92 2.51 14.02 11.95
N GLN A 93 1.43 13.39 11.49
CA GLN A 93 0.37 14.05 10.74
C GLN A 93 -0.98 13.66 11.32
N TRP A 94 -1.81 14.68 11.53
CA TRP A 94 -3.21 14.52 11.89
C TRP A 94 -4.08 14.94 10.72
N VAL A 95 -4.98 14.06 10.30
CA VAL A 95 -5.93 14.37 9.23
C VAL A 95 -7.30 13.80 9.53
N THR A 96 -8.33 14.62 9.32
CA THR A 96 -9.73 14.21 9.49
C THR A 96 -10.51 14.45 8.20
N GLY A 97 -11.16 13.42 7.69
CA GLY A 97 -11.98 13.53 6.48
C GLY A 97 -12.47 12.19 5.95
N LYS A 98 -13.11 12.22 4.78
CA LYS A 98 -13.70 11.02 4.17
C LYS A 98 -12.62 10.22 3.46
N VAL A 99 -12.35 8.99 3.89
CA VAL A 99 -11.44 8.08 3.18
C VAL A 99 -12.14 7.62 1.90
N VAL A 100 -11.56 7.92 0.75
CA VAL A 100 -12.12 7.55 -0.56
C VAL A 100 -11.44 6.35 -1.19
N LYS A 101 -10.17 6.10 -0.85
CA LYS A 101 -9.42 4.93 -1.30
C LYS A 101 -8.28 4.60 -0.36
N ILE A 102 -7.90 3.33 -0.32
CA ILE A 102 -6.71 2.81 0.34
C ILE A 102 -5.94 2.04 -0.72
N GLU A 103 -4.68 2.39 -0.92
CA GLU A 103 -3.81 1.83 -1.95
C GLU A 103 -2.53 1.29 -1.33
N SER A 104 -1.95 0.25 -1.93
CA SER A 104 -0.64 -0.24 -1.52
C SER A 104 0.44 0.82 -1.80
N LEU A 105 1.40 0.94 -0.90
CA LEU A 105 2.65 1.62 -1.20
C LEU A 105 3.46 0.65 -2.05
N TYR A 106 3.57 0.95 -3.34
CA TYR A 106 4.40 0.18 -4.25
C TYR A 106 5.75 -0.17 -3.59
N ARG A 107 6.18 -1.42 -3.77
CA ARG A 107 7.31 -2.03 -3.04
C ARG A 107 8.63 -1.25 -3.16
N PRO A 108 9.55 -1.37 -2.18
CA PRO A 108 9.68 -2.44 -1.17
C PRO A 108 8.94 -2.23 0.16
N ASP A 109 8.23 -1.12 0.34
CA ASP A 109 7.63 -0.75 1.63
C ASP A 109 6.27 -1.43 1.84
N ASP A 110 6.06 -2.07 3.00
CA ASP A 110 4.71 -2.41 3.46
C ASP A 110 4.06 -1.19 4.15
N GLY A 111 2.74 -1.11 4.12
CA GLY A 111 1.97 0.03 4.61
C GLY A 111 0.83 0.40 3.68
N ALA A 112 0.34 1.64 3.77
CA ALA A 112 -0.80 2.08 2.97
C ALA A 112 -0.75 3.56 2.61
N ARG A 113 -1.31 3.87 1.44
CA ARG A 113 -1.65 5.22 1.00
C ARG A 113 -3.15 5.44 1.14
N PHE A 114 -3.51 6.42 1.93
CA PHE A 114 -4.89 6.88 2.12
C PHE A 114 -5.17 8.03 1.16
N GLY A 115 -6.08 7.81 0.23
CA GLY A 115 -6.76 8.91 -0.46
C GLY A 115 -7.91 9.38 0.42
N LEU A 116 -7.83 10.62 0.92
CA LEU A 116 -8.77 11.18 1.88
C LEU A 116 -9.18 12.58 1.43
N VAL A 117 -10.48 12.90 1.46
CA VAL A 117 -11.01 14.25 1.23
C VAL A 117 -11.09 14.96 2.58
N PRO A 118 -10.16 15.90 2.90
CA PRO A 118 -10.12 16.50 4.23
C PRO A 118 -11.39 17.29 4.52
N THR A 119 -11.76 17.38 5.78
CA THR A 119 -12.92 18.17 6.20
C THR A 119 -12.80 19.62 5.71
N GLY A 120 -13.84 20.12 5.04
CA GLY A 120 -13.84 21.47 4.46
C GLY A 120 -13.12 21.60 3.11
N LYS A 121 -12.61 20.52 2.53
CA LYS A 121 -12.01 20.49 1.19
C LYS A 121 -12.86 19.65 0.24
N ARG A 122 -12.72 19.90 -1.07
CA ARG A 122 -13.43 19.16 -2.13
C ARG A 122 -12.57 18.07 -2.76
N ASN A 123 -11.26 18.33 -2.89
CA ASN A 123 -10.35 17.44 -3.59
C ASN A 123 -9.69 16.45 -2.63
N PRO A 124 -9.52 15.18 -3.04
CA PRO A 124 -8.79 14.19 -2.26
C PRO A 124 -7.31 14.57 -2.16
N ARG A 125 -6.70 14.23 -1.03
CA ARG A 125 -5.26 14.31 -0.75
C ARG A 125 -4.74 12.92 -0.38
N SER A 126 -3.47 12.69 -0.64
CA SER A 126 -2.79 11.43 -0.33
C SER A 126 -1.98 11.56 0.95
N PHE A 127 -2.18 10.63 1.88
CA PHE A 127 -1.41 10.49 3.11
C PHE A 127 -0.83 9.08 3.16
N GLN A 128 0.44 8.94 3.51
CA GLN A 128 1.16 7.67 3.42
C GLN A 128 1.60 7.22 4.82
N TYR A 129 1.31 5.96 5.14
CA TYR A 129 1.86 5.26 6.28
C TYR A 129 2.78 4.16 5.79
N ARG A 130 4.06 4.21 6.17
CA ARG A 130 5.06 3.17 5.91
C ARG A 130 5.29 2.39 7.20
N ALA A 131 5.25 1.07 7.15
CA ALA A 131 5.49 0.20 8.30
C ALA A 131 7.00 0.03 8.56
N VAL A 132 7.66 1.14 8.94
CA VAL A 132 9.08 1.18 9.32
C VAL A 132 9.22 1.29 10.83
N VAL A 133 10.41 0.96 11.36
CA VAL A 133 10.71 1.05 12.80
C VAL A 133 10.31 2.43 13.34
N SER A 134 9.64 2.44 14.49
CA SER A 134 9.16 3.63 15.20
C SER A 134 8.06 4.42 14.48
N SER A 135 7.46 3.85 13.44
CA SER A 135 6.24 4.39 12.82
C SER A 135 4.98 3.84 13.50
N SER A 136 3.91 4.62 13.47
CA SER A 136 2.59 4.14 13.89
C SER A 136 1.45 4.78 13.10
N LEU A 137 0.36 4.04 12.99
CA LEU A 137 -0.90 4.45 12.41
C LEU A 137 -2.00 4.21 13.43
N LYS A 138 -2.68 5.27 13.84
CA LYS A 138 -3.89 5.21 14.66
C LYS A 138 -5.05 5.83 13.90
N VAL A 139 -6.20 5.16 13.94
CA VAL A 139 -7.40 5.60 13.23
C VAL A 139 -8.60 5.54 14.15
N TRP A 140 -9.39 6.61 14.14
CA TRP A 140 -10.64 6.77 14.87
C TRP A 140 -11.79 7.03 13.91
N ARG A 141 -12.99 6.62 14.29
CA ARG A 141 -14.21 6.94 13.55
C ARG A 141 -14.70 8.35 13.87
N GLY A 142 -15.24 9.04 12.86
CA GLY A 142 -15.80 10.37 12.99
C GLY A 142 -14.76 11.49 12.92
N LYS A 143 -15.21 12.70 13.25
CA LYS A 143 -14.36 13.90 13.27
C LYS A 143 -13.89 14.16 14.70
N LEU A 144 -12.62 13.90 14.98
CA LEU A 144 -12.01 14.19 16.28
C LEU A 144 -10.91 15.23 16.15
N THR A 145 -10.77 16.07 17.17
CA THR A 145 -9.54 16.85 17.40
C THR A 145 -8.44 15.94 17.97
N PRO A 146 -7.16 16.33 17.90
CA PRO A 146 -6.07 15.55 18.50
C PRO A 146 -6.30 15.24 19.99
N GLN A 147 -6.80 16.21 20.77
CA GLN A 147 -7.09 15.99 22.20
C GLN A 147 -8.21 14.96 22.40
N GLN A 148 -9.28 15.02 21.59
CA GLN A 148 -10.38 14.06 21.66
C GLN A 148 -9.96 12.65 21.24
N ALA A 149 -9.09 12.55 20.23
CA ALA A 149 -8.57 11.27 19.76
C ALA A 149 -7.63 10.63 20.79
N GLN A 150 -6.80 11.42 21.47
CA GLN A 150 -5.91 10.93 22.53
C GLN A 150 -6.68 10.40 23.76
N ALA A 151 -7.87 10.94 24.03
CA ALA A 151 -8.74 10.49 25.12
C ALA A 151 -9.59 9.25 24.78
N ARG A 152 -9.46 8.67 23.57
CA ARG A 152 -10.26 7.54 23.11
C ARG A 152 -9.38 6.45 22.52
N GLU A 153 -9.77 5.19 22.70
CA GLU A 153 -9.08 4.12 22.00
C GLU A 153 -9.30 4.20 20.48
N PRO A 154 -8.24 4.05 19.67
CA PRO A 154 -8.37 3.96 18.22
C PRO A 154 -9.07 2.66 17.84
N PHE A 155 -9.94 2.71 16.83
CA PHE A 155 -10.58 1.48 16.33
C PHE A 155 -9.58 0.62 15.52
N TYR A 156 -8.55 1.25 14.97
CA TYR A 156 -7.45 0.57 14.31
C TYR A 156 -6.13 1.18 14.78
N HIS A 157 -5.21 0.32 15.20
CA HIS A 157 -3.86 0.69 15.60
C HIS A 157 -2.85 -0.29 14.98
N HIS A 158 -1.81 0.26 14.38
CA HIS A 158 -0.63 -0.48 13.97
C HIS A 158 0.61 0.31 14.40
N GLU A 159 1.54 -0.37 15.07
CA GLU A 159 2.79 0.21 15.56
C GLU A 159 3.92 -0.76 15.26
N THR A 160 5.03 -0.21 14.76
CA THR A 160 6.23 -0.98 14.46
C THR A 160 7.28 -0.63 15.50
N ILE A 161 7.49 -1.55 16.44
CA ILE A 161 8.44 -1.38 17.55
C ILE A 161 9.78 -2.02 17.17
N PRO A 162 10.93 -1.42 17.51
CA PRO A 162 12.22 -2.08 17.33
C PRO A 162 12.25 -3.44 18.06
N PRO A 163 12.91 -4.47 17.50
CA PRO A 163 13.11 -5.72 18.22
C PRO A 163 13.87 -5.46 19.52
N VAL A 164 13.37 -5.97 20.64
CA VAL A 164 14.05 -5.89 21.93
C VAL A 164 15.39 -6.63 21.80
N GLN A 165 16.50 -5.91 21.88
CA GLN A 165 17.81 -6.55 22.06
C GLN A 165 17.83 -7.08 23.50
N SER A 166 17.65 -8.39 23.66
CA SER A 166 17.92 -9.03 24.94
C SER A 166 19.38 -8.75 25.31
N PRO A 167 19.69 -8.33 26.55
CA PRO A 167 21.07 -8.17 26.96
C PRO A 167 21.77 -9.51 26.76
N GLN A 168 22.82 -9.48 25.94
CA GLN A 168 23.73 -10.58 25.73
C GLN A 168 24.28 -10.94 27.11
N GLU A 169 23.85 -12.08 27.67
CA GLU A 169 24.43 -12.59 28.92
C GLU A 169 25.93 -12.66 28.69
N ALA A 170 26.67 -11.81 29.40
CA ALA A 170 28.10 -11.83 29.43
C ALA A 170 28.50 -13.22 29.91
N SER A 171 28.93 -14.08 28.99
CA SER A 171 29.59 -15.34 29.34
C SER A 171 30.86 -14.97 30.09
N ALA A 172 30.81 -15.15 31.40
CA ALA A 172 31.94 -15.07 32.32
C ALA A 172 32.91 -16.24 32.09
#